data_AF-A0A2G8JGT5-F1
#
_entry.id   AF-A0A2G8JGT5-F1
#
_cell.length_a   1.000
_cell.length_b   1.000
_cell.length_c   1.000
_cell.angle_alpha   90.00
_cell.angle_beta   90.00
_cell.angle_gamma   90.00
#
_symmetry.space_group_name_H-M   'P 1'
#
loop_
_entity.id
_entity.type
_entity.pdbx_description
1 polymer ?
#
loop_
_entity_poly.entity_id
_entity_poly.type
_entity_poly.pdbx_seq_one_letter_code
_entity_poly.pdbx_strand_id
1 'polypeptide(L)'
;MADVGWNVAQNKTETPYWETTIGEHGYGNDVSKMWPTFVASGPAFRKGIMSEPFSSTDIYSLICHILRIEPRPHNGSIEHVKHLLADGLPSHQPSVLRASLGVVTFLLVVVTSLMLLSCSLMLKYRTETRSVRRLEEAEGLLDEDLEA
;
A
#
# COMPACT_ATOMS: atom_id res chain seq x y z
N MET A 1 26.73 37.89 5.48
CA MET A 1 25.92 37.52 6.67
C MET A 1 26.73 37.85 7.90
N ALA A 2 26.08 38.10 9.04
CA ALA A 2 26.80 38.30 10.30
C ALA A 2 27.33 36.96 10.84
N ASP A 3 28.45 37.01 11.54
CA ASP A 3 28.98 35.86 12.26
C ASP A 3 28.10 35.52 13.46
N VAL A 4 28.12 34.26 13.91
CA VAL A 4 27.30 33.83 15.06
C VAL A 4 27.67 34.66 16.30
N GLY A 5 26.65 35.27 16.92
CA GLY A 5 26.80 36.15 18.08
C GLY A 5 26.99 37.63 17.71
N TRP A 6 27.06 37.96 16.43
CA TRP A 6 27.11 39.34 15.95
C TRP A 6 25.78 39.74 15.31
N ASN A 7 25.30 40.93 15.67
CA ASN A 7 24.12 41.54 15.05
C ASN A 7 24.53 42.79 14.28
N VAL A 8 23.79 43.10 13.21
CA VAL A 8 23.97 44.31 12.41
C VAL A 8 22.76 45.21 12.64
N ALA A 9 23.00 46.40 13.20
CA ALA A 9 22.00 47.42 13.44
C ALA A 9 22.33 48.67 12.62
N GLN A 10 21.32 49.46 12.22
CA GLN A 10 21.58 50.72 11.51
C GLN A 10 22.08 51.78 12.50
N ASN A 11 21.51 51.83 13.71
CA ASN A 11 21.88 52.80 14.75
C ASN A 11 21.96 52.16 16.14
N LYS A 12 22.75 52.77 17.05
CA LYS A 12 22.97 52.26 18.43
C LYS A 12 21.71 52.18 19.29
N THR A 13 20.66 52.94 18.97
CA THR A 13 19.39 52.95 19.70
C THR A 13 18.48 51.78 19.33
N GLU A 14 18.76 51.10 18.21
CA GLU A 14 17.94 50.00 17.69
C GLU A 14 18.24 48.66 18.36
N THR A 15 19.39 48.54 19.03
CA THR A 15 19.77 47.34 19.77
C THR A 15 20.13 47.74 21.21
N PRO A 16 19.15 47.88 22.10
CA PRO A 16 19.41 47.97 23.53
C PRO A 16 20.28 46.79 23.98
N TYR A 17 21.27 47.05 24.83
CA TYR A 17 22.22 46.03 25.30
C TYR A 17 21.56 44.77 25.88
N TRP A 18 20.40 44.91 26.53
CA TRP A 18 19.66 43.77 27.08
C TRP A 18 19.09 42.84 26.00
N GLU A 19 18.79 43.36 24.81
CA GLU A 19 18.34 42.62 23.64
C GLU A 19 19.52 41.89 22.94
N THR A 20 20.77 42.26 23.25
CA THR A 20 21.97 41.58 22.74
C THR A 20 22.36 40.34 23.55
N THR A 21 21.67 40.07 24.66
CA THR A 21 21.98 38.96 25.60
C THR A 21 21.04 37.76 25.48
N ILE A 22 20.04 37.81 24.61
CA ILE A 22 19.10 36.71 24.37
C ILE A 22 19.59 35.80 23.23
N GLY A 23 19.00 34.61 23.12
CA GLY A 23 19.26 33.72 22.00
C GLY A 23 18.73 34.31 20.69
N GLU A 24 19.56 34.29 19.64
CA GLU A 24 19.25 34.86 18.33
C GLU A 24 19.35 33.81 17.21
N HIS A 25 18.71 34.10 16.09
CA HIS A 25 18.71 33.24 14.89
C HIS A 25 18.82 34.05 13.60
N GLY A 26 18.94 33.37 12.45
CA GLY A 26 19.02 34.03 11.13
C GLY A 26 20.45 34.27 10.62
N TYR A 27 21.44 33.69 11.31
CA TYR A 27 22.80 33.53 10.78
C TYR A 27 22.82 32.58 9.58
N GLY A 28 24.01 32.30 9.04
CA GLY A 28 24.19 31.34 7.95
C GLY A 28 23.53 29.99 8.23
N ASN A 29 22.92 29.39 7.20
CA ASN A 29 22.30 28.07 7.32
C ASN A 29 23.33 26.92 7.27
N ASP A 30 24.60 27.24 7.05
CA ASP A 30 25.76 26.34 7.06
C ASP A 30 26.32 26.12 8.48
N VAL A 31 25.96 26.97 9.44
CA VAL A 31 26.38 26.78 10.84
C VAL A 31 25.44 25.85 11.60
N SER A 32 26.00 24.84 12.27
CA SER A 32 25.24 23.81 12.99
C SER A 32 24.32 24.34 14.09
N LYS A 33 24.64 25.52 14.65
CA LYS A 33 23.80 26.21 15.64
C LYS A 33 22.45 26.67 15.08
N MET A 34 22.32 26.81 13.75
CA MET A 34 21.09 27.21 13.06
C MET A 34 20.32 26.02 12.48
N TRP A 35 20.83 24.79 12.60
CA TRP A 35 20.16 23.62 12.06
C TRP A 35 18.99 23.21 12.95
N PRO A 36 17.78 23.00 12.37
CA PRO A 36 16.66 22.45 13.11
C PRO A 36 16.85 20.95 13.34
N THR A 37 16.12 20.42 14.33
CA THR A 37 16.06 18.98 14.58
C THR A 37 15.01 18.32 13.67
N PHE A 38 15.35 17.18 13.07
CA PHE A 38 14.42 16.31 12.35
C PHE A 38 14.32 14.94 13.04
N VAL A 39 13.10 14.52 13.38
CA VAL A 39 12.81 13.19 13.93
C VAL A 39 11.64 12.59 13.16
N ALA A 40 11.80 11.36 12.70
CA ALA A 40 10.79 10.65 11.95
C ALA A 40 10.58 9.24 12.52
N SER A 41 9.32 8.82 12.58
CA SER A 41 8.93 7.49 13.01
C SER A 41 7.70 7.04 12.23
N GLY A 42 7.71 5.80 11.76
CA GLY A 42 6.61 5.23 11.00
C GLY A 42 7.08 4.10 10.09
N PRO A 43 6.15 3.38 9.46
CA PRO A 43 6.46 2.24 8.59
C PRO A 43 7.21 2.65 7.31
N ALA A 44 7.16 3.93 6.93
CA ALA A 44 7.87 4.47 5.77
C ALA A 44 9.38 4.68 6.03
N PHE A 45 9.79 4.81 7.29
CA PHE A 45 11.16 5.14 7.67
C PHE A 45 11.92 3.91 8.14
N ARG A 46 13.23 3.87 7.90
CA ARG A 46 14.10 2.89 8.54
C ARG A 46 14.11 3.12 10.06
N LYS A 47 14.22 2.04 10.80
CA LYS A 47 14.23 2.07 12.27
C LYS A 47 15.66 2.15 12.78
N GLY A 48 15.85 2.91 13.87
CA GLY A 48 17.10 2.92 14.63
C GLY A 48 18.31 3.50 13.90
N ILE A 49 18.10 4.35 12.88
CA ILE A 49 19.18 5.03 12.18
C ILE A 49 19.34 6.46 12.70
N MET A 50 20.58 6.94 12.73
CA MET A 50 20.92 8.36 12.79
C MET A 50 21.35 8.78 11.39
N SER A 51 20.73 9.81 10.84
CA SER A 51 21.09 10.32 9.52
C SER A 51 22.19 11.37 9.63
N GLU A 52 23.01 11.47 8.58
CA GLU A 52 23.76 12.69 8.30
C GLU A 52 22.79 13.88 8.06
N PRO A 53 23.23 15.13 8.31
CA PRO A 53 22.44 16.32 8.00
C PRO A 53 22.05 16.39 6.53
N PHE A 54 20.84 16.88 6.26
CA PHE A 54 20.32 17.11 4.91
C PHE A 54 19.54 18.43 4.87
N SER A 55 19.25 18.92 3.66
CA SER A 55 18.55 20.20 3.50
C SER A 55 17.07 20.08 3.85
N SER A 56 16.54 21.06 4.57
CA SER A 56 15.10 21.15 4.86
C SER A 56 14.24 21.25 3.60
N THR A 57 14.81 21.68 2.47
CA THR A 57 14.14 21.71 1.17
C THR A 57 13.75 20.31 0.67
N ASP A 58 14.48 19.27 1.09
CA ASP A 58 14.22 17.88 0.67
C ASP A 58 13.00 17.26 1.38
N ILE A 59 12.54 17.87 2.48
CA ILE A 59 11.40 17.38 3.28
C ILE A 59 10.11 17.36 2.44
N TYR A 60 9.90 18.34 1.56
CA TYR A 60 8.71 18.36 0.69
C TYR A 60 8.68 17.13 -0.23
N SER A 61 9.80 16.84 -0.91
CA SER A 61 9.96 15.65 -1.75
C SER A 61 9.71 14.36 -0.98
N LEU A 62 10.25 14.27 0.25
CA LEU A 62 10.09 13.14 1.15
C LEU A 62 8.62 12.91 1.52
N ILE A 63 7.91 13.96 1.90
CA ILE A 63 6.48 13.89 2.24
C ILE A 63 5.66 13.47 1.02
N CYS A 64 5.91 14.08 -0.15
CA CYS A 64 5.24 13.71 -1.39
C CYS A 64 5.44 12.24 -1.73
N HIS A 65 6.67 11.74 -1.58
CA HIS A 65 7.01 10.34 -1.82
C HIS A 65 6.25 9.40 -0.87
N ILE A 66 6.22 9.71 0.43
CA ILE A 66 5.51 8.90 1.44
C ILE A 66 4.00 8.87 1.18
N LEU A 67 3.42 10.02 0.80
CA LEU A 67 1.99 10.17 0.52
C LEU A 67 1.58 9.69 -0.88
N ARG A 68 2.54 9.35 -1.74
CA ARG A 68 2.32 8.98 -3.15
C ARG A 68 1.56 10.05 -3.93
N ILE A 69 1.94 11.31 -3.73
CA ILE A 69 1.42 12.45 -4.50
C ILE A 69 2.49 12.99 -5.43
N GLU A 70 2.07 13.45 -6.61
CA GLU A 70 2.97 14.09 -7.57
C GLU A 70 3.47 15.43 -7.00
N PRO A 71 4.79 15.62 -6.85
CA PRO A 71 5.32 16.88 -6.37
C PRO A 71 5.14 17.99 -7.42
N ARG A 72 4.85 19.21 -6.98
CA ARG A 72 4.96 20.42 -7.83
C ARG A 72 6.43 20.84 -7.96
N PRO A 73 6.82 21.70 -8.92
CA PRO A 73 8.20 22.17 -9.02
C PRO A 73 8.74 22.74 -7.69
N HIS A 74 9.87 22.21 -7.23
CA HIS A 74 10.52 22.57 -5.97
C HIS A 74 12.04 22.44 -6.08
N ASN A 75 12.78 22.92 -5.08
CA ASN A 75 14.25 22.89 -5.06
C ASN A 75 14.86 21.71 -4.28
N GLY A 76 14.05 20.89 -3.62
CA GLY A 76 14.52 19.64 -2.99
C GLY A 76 14.70 18.47 -3.97
N SER A 77 15.27 17.37 -3.48
CA SER A 77 15.42 16.11 -4.20
C SER A 77 15.17 14.91 -3.28
N ILE A 78 14.41 13.93 -3.78
CA ILE A 78 14.17 12.68 -3.04
C ILE A 78 15.45 11.86 -2.86
N GLU A 79 16.41 11.95 -3.80
CA GLU A 79 17.63 11.14 -3.74
C GLU A 79 18.52 11.51 -2.55
N HIS A 80 18.46 12.76 -2.05
CA HIS A 80 19.22 13.19 -0.87
C HIS A 80 18.70 12.57 0.45
N VAL A 81 17.46 12.09 0.47
CA VAL A 81 16.76 11.64 1.69
C VAL A 81 16.18 10.24 1.55
N LYS A 82 16.44 9.57 0.43
CA LYS A 82 15.99 8.20 0.14
C LYS A 82 16.58 7.18 1.11
N HIS A 83 17.76 7.45 1.66
CA HIS A 83 18.38 6.60 2.69
C HIS A 83 17.59 6.58 4.00
N LEU A 84 16.69 7.54 4.23
CA LEU A 84 15.80 7.56 5.39
C LEU A 84 14.66 6.54 5.26
N LEU A 85 14.31 6.15 4.03
CA LEU A 85 13.14 5.33 3.74
C LEU A 85 13.46 3.83 3.90
N ALA A 86 12.48 3.10 4.44
CA ALA A 86 12.52 1.64 4.49
C ALA A 86 12.30 1.03 3.10
N ASP A 87 12.86 -0.17 2.88
CA ASP A 87 12.64 -0.91 1.64
C ASP A 87 11.16 -1.29 1.51
N GLY A 88 10.52 -0.82 0.44
CA GLY A 88 9.11 -1.05 0.17
C GLY A 88 8.20 -0.31 1.15
N LEU A 89 7.80 0.93 0.80
CA LEU A 89 6.60 1.54 1.37
C LEU A 89 5.48 0.50 1.28
N PRO A 90 4.80 0.11 2.39
CA PRO A 90 3.73 -0.86 2.35
C PRO A 90 2.82 -0.49 1.19
N SER A 91 2.76 -1.33 0.15
CA SER A 91 1.83 -1.11 -0.92
C SER A 91 0.47 -1.11 -0.24
N HIS A 92 -0.17 0.06 -0.11
CA HIS A 92 -1.59 0.13 0.15
C HIS A 92 -2.28 -0.45 -1.09
N GLN A 93 -2.10 -1.76 -1.30
CA GLN A 93 -3.00 -2.58 -2.09
C GLN A 93 -4.33 -2.39 -1.38
N PRO A 94 -5.29 -1.68 -1.99
CA PRO A 94 -6.55 -1.44 -1.33
C PRO A 94 -7.12 -2.82 -1.03
N SER A 95 -7.43 -3.10 0.24
CA SER A 95 -7.88 -4.42 0.72
C SER A 95 -9.04 -4.96 -0.11
N VAL A 96 -9.81 -4.07 -0.75
CA VAL A 96 -10.86 -4.37 -1.73
C VAL A 96 -10.40 -5.14 -2.96
N LEU A 97 -9.17 -4.94 -3.47
CA LEU A 97 -8.66 -5.63 -4.66
C LEU A 97 -8.30 -7.09 -4.35
N ARG A 98 -7.75 -7.34 -3.15
CA ARG A 98 -7.51 -8.71 -2.65
C ARG A 98 -8.82 -9.41 -2.27
N ALA A 99 -9.75 -8.69 -1.63
CA ALA A 99 -11.03 -9.24 -1.23
C ALA A 99 -11.90 -9.58 -2.44
N SER A 100 -11.93 -8.74 -3.48
CA SER A 100 -12.73 -8.98 -4.69
C SER A 100 -12.25 -10.22 -5.45
N LEU A 101 -10.93 -10.43 -5.55
CA LEU A 101 -10.37 -11.62 -6.19
C LEU A 101 -10.76 -12.90 -5.44
N GLY A 102 -10.72 -12.87 -4.11
CA GLY A 102 -11.16 -13.98 -3.25
C GLY A 102 -12.64 -14.33 -3.44
N VAL A 103 -13.52 -13.33 -3.44
CA VAL A 103 -14.96 -13.53 -3.65
C VAL A 103 -15.25 -14.12 -5.03
N VAL A 104 -14.61 -13.61 -6.08
CA VAL A 104 -14.79 -14.13 -7.45
C VAL A 104 -14.33 -15.58 -7.56
N THR A 105 -13.16 -15.91 -7.02
CA THR A 105 -12.67 -17.31 -7.03
C THR A 105 -13.58 -18.26 -6.27
N PHE A 106 -14.13 -17.83 -5.13
CA PHE A 106 -15.08 -18.63 -4.35
C PHE A 106 -16.38 -18.90 -5.12
N LEU A 107 -16.95 -17.87 -5.76
CA LEU A 107 -18.17 -18.03 -6.57
C LEU A 107 -17.97 -18.99 -7.75
N LEU A 108 -16.83 -18.93 -8.43
CA LEU A 108 -16.52 -19.85 -9.52
C LEU A 108 -16.41 -21.32 -9.05
N VAL A 109 -15.81 -21.55 -7.89
CA VAL A 109 -15.72 -22.90 -7.29
C VAL A 109 -17.09 -23.43 -6.90
N VAL A 110 -17.95 -22.59 -6.33
CA VAL A 110 -19.32 -22.98 -5.98
C VAL A 110 -20.13 -23.31 -7.23
N VAL A 111 -20.09 -22.47 -8.27
CA VAL A 111 -20.83 -22.69 -9.52
C VAL A 111 -20.36 -23.97 -10.22
N THR A 112 -19.05 -24.19 -10.33
CA THR A 112 -18.51 -25.41 -10.94
C THR A 112 -18.88 -26.67 -10.15
N SER A 113 -18.85 -26.60 -8.81
CA SER A 113 -19.26 -27.73 -7.96
C SER A 113 -20.75 -28.05 -8.12
N LEU A 114 -21.62 -27.04 -8.18
CA LEU A 114 -23.06 -27.23 -8.42
C LEU A 114 -23.34 -27.80 -9.82
N MET A 115 -22.61 -27.36 -10.84
CA MET A 115 -22.72 -27.88 -12.21
C MET A 115 -22.26 -29.34 -12.31
N LEU A 116 -21.18 -29.72 -11.61
CA LEU A 116 -20.73 -31.11 -11.56
C LEU A 116 -21.68 -31.99 -10.76
N LEU A 117 -22.23 -31.48 -9.65
CA LEU A 117 -23.23 -32.19 -8.86
C LEU A 117 -24.52 -32.40 -9.65
N SER A 118 -25.05 -31.37 -10.31
CA SER A 118 -26.24 -31.51 -11.16
C SER A 118 -25.98 -32.44 -12.35
N CYS A 119 -24.80 -32.35 -12.99
CA CYS A 119 -24.42 -33.26 -14.07
C CYS A 119 -24.34 -34.72 -13.58
N SER A 120 -23.71 -34.99 -12.43
CA SER A 120 -23.63 -36.35 -11.87
C SER A 120 -24.99 -36.90 -11.44
N LEU A 121 -25.87 -36.07 -10.87
CA LEU A 121 -27.25 -36.44 -10.56
C LEU A 121 -28.06 -36.74 -11.82
N MET A 122 -27.93 -35.91 -12.86
CA MET A 122 -28.59 -36.14 -14.15
C MET A 122 -28.07 -37.40 -14.86
N LEU A 123 -26.77 -37.68 -14.77
CA LEU A 123 -26.19 -38.90 -15.31
C LEU A 123 -26.69 -40.13 -14.54
N LYS A 124 -26.72 -40.07 -13.20
CA LYS A 124 -27.26 -41.15 -12.37
C LYS A 124 -28.74 -41.40 -12.66
N TYR A 125 -29.55 -40.33 -12.66
CA TYR A 125 -30.97 -40.40 -12.98
C TYR A 125 -31.18 -41.01 -14.36
N ARG A 126 -30.44 -40.55 -15.38
CA ARG A 126 -30.51 -41.08 -16.75
C ARG A 126 -30.10 -42.56 -16.82
N THR A 127 -29.06 -42.99 -16.11
CA THR A 127 -28.66 -44.40 -16.09
C THR A 127 -29.72 -45.29 -15.47
N GLU A 128 -30.35 -44.83 -14.38
CA GLU A 128 -31.37 -45.55 -13.62
C GLU A 128 -32.67 -45.67 -14.44
N THR A 129 -33.12 -44.59 -15.08
CA THR A 129 -34.27 -44.64 -16.00
C THR A 129 -34.00 -45.55 -17.21
N ARG A 130 -32.76 -45.52 -17.74
CA ARG A 130 -32.38 -46.38 -18.87
C ARG A 130 -32.28 -47.86 -18.49
N SER A 131 -31.86 -48.18 -17.26
CA SER A 131 -31.86 -49.56 -16.77
C SER A 131 -33.29 -50.09 -16.57
N VAL A 132 -34.19 -49.29 -15.99
CA VAL A 132 -35.60 -49.69 -15.80
C VAL A 132 -36.27 -49.95 -17.14
N ARG A 133 -36.16 -49.02 -18.09
CA ARG A 133 -36.72 -49.18 -19.44
C ARG A 133 -36.20 -50.44 -20.17
N ARG A 134 -34.93 -50.82 -19.97
CA ARG A 134 -34.36 -52.04 -20.55
C ARG A 134 -34.89 -53.32 -19.91
N LEU A 135 -35.24 -53.29 -18.62
CA LEU A 135 -35.85 -54.42 -17.95
C LEU A 135 -37.29 -54.60 -18.43
N GLU A 136 -38.06 -53.51 -18.56
CA GLU A 136 -39.40 -53.54 -19.14
C GLU A 136 -39.40 -54.05 -20.59
N GLU A 137 -38.43 -53.58 -21.41
CA GLU A 137 -38.25 -54.08 -22.79
C GLU A 137 -37.84 -55.57 -22.82
N ALA A 138 -37.05 -56.04 -21.85
CA ALA A 138 -36.65 -57.45 -21.76
C ALA A 138 -37.77 -58.37 -21.24
N GLU A 139 -38.57 -57.89 -20.28
CA GLU A 139 -39.76 -58.59 -19.79
C GLU A 139 -40.82 -58.69 -20.90
N GLY A 140 -41.06 -57.61 -21.66
CA GLY A 140 -42.01 -57.64 -22.77
C GLY A 140 -41.65 -58.60 -23.90
N LEU A 141 -40.35 -58.79 -24.18
CA LEU A 141 -39.90 -59.78 -25.17
C LEU A 141 -40.10 -61.22 -24.70
N LEU A 142 -39.94 -61.48 -23.40
CA LEU A 142 -40.17 -62.81 -22.83
C LEU A 142 -41.66 -63.16 -22.84
N ASP A 143 -42.53 -62.18 -22.62
CA ASP A 143 -43.98 -62.38 -22.67
C ASP A 143 -44.46 -62.66 -24.11
N GLU A 144 -43.92 -61.98 -25.13
CA GLU A 144 -44.22 -62.27 -26.55
C GLU A 144 -43.75 -63.67 -26.97
N ASP A 145 -42.59 -64.13 -26.51
CA ASP A 145 -42.07 -65.47 -26.80
C ASP A 145 -42.88 -66.59 -26.11
N LEU A 146 -43.63 -66.28 -25.05
CA LEU A 146 -44.49 -67.24 -24.35
C LEU A 146 -45.89 -67.39 -24.99
N GLU A 147 -46.33 -66.41 -25.78
CA GLU A 147 -47.66 -66.40 -26.41
C GLU A 147 -47.68 -66.90 -27.88
N ALA A 148 -46.51 -67.17 -28.47
CA ALA A 148 -46.33 -67.67 -29.85
C ALA A 148 -46.17 -69.21 -29.93
#